data_AF-A0A673N2M6-F1
#
_entry.id   AF-A0A673N2M6-F1
#
_cell.length_a   1.000
_cell.length_b   1.000
_cell.length_c   1.000
_cell.angle_alpha   90.00
_cell.angle_beta   90.00
_cell.angle_gamma   90.00
#
_symmetry.space_group_name_H-M   'P 1'
#
loop_
_entity.id
_entity.type
_entity.pdbx_description
1 polymer ?
#
loop_
_entity_poly.entity_id
_entity_poly.type
_entity_poly.pdbx_seq_one_letter_code
_entity_poly.pdbx_strand_id
1 'polypeptide(L)'
;ILCKSTWGHCSIYNRRLPSGFSFRKLYMELDEGSLTFNANLQEGISYFMSRGILVDHPKEIAKFIFYTRMLNWKMLRIYLDERRDVLDELVKLHNFSNQFLPNALRDFFRHIHAPEERGEYLETLITKFSHRFCACNPTLVQEVGLSPDAVYVLCYSLILLSIDLTSPHVKNKMSKREFIRNTRRAAQNISEDFVGHLYDNIYLIGHVAA
;
A
#
# COMPACT_ATOMS: atom_id res chain seq x y z
N ILE A 1 23.05 7.66 -12.01
CA ILE A 1 22.39 8.18 -13.23
C ILE A 1 20.95 8.50 -12.87
N LEU A 2 20.54 9.76 -13.01
CA LEU A 2 19.25 10.33 -12.58
C LEU A 2 18.01 9.46 -12.92
N CYS A 3 18.05 8.78 -14.06
CA CYS A 3 16.97 7.89 -14.51
C CYS A 3 16.67 6.77 -13.50
N LYS A 4 17.70 6.06 -12.99
CA LYS A 4 17.51 4.98 -12.00
C LYS A 4 17.17 5.49 -10.59
N SER A 5 17.46 6.75 -10.28
CA SER A 5 17.04 7.34 -9.01
C SER A 5 15.59 7.80 -9.03
N THR A 6 15.08 8.20 -10.20
CA THR A 6 13.69 8.67 -10.36
C THR A 6 12.72 7.51 -10.65
N TRP A 7 13.14 6.55 -11.48
CA TRP A 7 12.42 5.29 -11.74
C TRP A 7 13.31 4.13 -11.30
N GLY A 8 13.12 3.63 -10.07
CA GLY A 8 14.00 2.61 -9.50
C GLY A 8 13.89 1.23 -10.15
N HIS A 9 12.85 1.00 -10.97
CA HIS A 9 12.70 -0.20 -11.78
C HIS A 9 12.10 0.14 -13.15
N CYS A 10 12.60 -0.48 -14.21
CA CYS A 10 12.02 -0.53 -15.55
C CYS A 10 12.44 -1.87 -16.18
N SER A 11 11.57 -2.55 -16.92
CA SER A 11 11.92 -3.83 -17.53
C SER A 11 13.08 -3.73 -18.52
N ILE A 12 13.22 -2.58 -19.19
CA ILE A 12 14.34 -2.31 -20.09
C ILE A 12 15.72 -2.32 -19.38
N TYR A 13 15.78 -2.09 -18.07
CA TYR A 13 17.04 -2.15 -17.32
C TYR A 13 17.64 -3.55 -17.24
N ASN A 14 16.80 -4.58 -17.36
CA ASN A 14 17.20 -5.99 -17.25
C ASN A 14 17.39 -6.66 -18.61
N ARG A 15 17.23 -5.90 -19.71
CA ARG A 15 17.36 -6.39 -21.08
C ARG A 15 18.70 -5.98 -21.69
N ARG A 16 19.12 -6.69 -22.73
CA ARG A 16 20.26 -6.25 -23.55
C ARG A 16 19.91 -4.91 -24.18
N LEU A 17 20.67 -3.88 -23.85
CA LEU A 17 20.40 -2.52 -24.31
C LEU A 17 20.52 -2.45 -25.84
N PRO A 18 19.55 -1.86 -26.56
CA PRO A 18 19.62 -1.68 -28.00
C PRO A 18 20.85 -0.86 -28.42
N SER A 19 21.34 -1.09 -29.64
CA SER A 19 22.37 -0.25 -30.25
C SER A 19 21.90 1.22 -30.29
N GLY A 20 22.71 2.14 -29.75
CA GLY A 20 22.34 3.57 -29.65
C GLY A 20 21.48 3.94 -28.43
N PHE A 21 21.34 3.04 -27.45
CA PHE A 21 20.64 3.34 -26.20
C PHE A 21 21.29 4.52 -25.45
N SER A 22 20.46 5.45 -24.99
CA SER A 22 20.88 6.61 -24.20
C SER A 22 19.99 6.73 -22.97
N PHE A 23 20.60 6.79 -21.78
CA PHE A 23 19.86 7.04 -20.54
C PHE A 23 19.16 8.40 -20.52
N ARG A 24 19.67 9.39 -21.27
CA ARG A 24 18.97 10.68 -21.44
C ARG A 24 17.70 10.50 -22.27
N LYS A 25 17.77 9.71 -23.35
CA LYS A 25 16.60 9.40 -24.16
C LYS A 25 15.56 8.62 -23.35
N LEU A 26 15.98 7.58 -22.64
CA LEU A 26 15.08 6.81 -21.78
C LEU A 26 14.45 7.67 -20.68
N TYR A 27 15.21 8.60 -20.09
CA TYR A 27 14.65 9.54 -19.12
C TYR A 27 13.50 10.36 -19.72
N MET A 28 13.68 10.91 -20.92
CA MET A 28 12.64 11.68 -21.60
C MET A 28 11.41 10.82 -21.93
N GLU A 29 11.61 9.59 -22.41
CA GLU A 29 10.51 8.67 -22.69
C GLU A 29 9.76 8.25 -21.41
N LEU A 30 10.47 8.07 -20.29
CA LEU A 30 9.87 7.78 -18.99
C LEU A 30 9.07 8.96 -18.44
N ASP A 31 9.59 10.17 -18.58
CA ASP A 31 8.93 11.40 -18.18
C ASP A 31 7.65 11.63 -19.00
N GLU A 32 7.75 11.54 -20.33
CA GLU A 32 6.62 11.62 -21.25
C GLU A 32 5.57 10.55 -20.92
N GLY A 33 5.96 9.28 -20.81
CA GLY A 33 5.04 8.20 -20.48
C GLY A 33 4.36 8.38 -19.12
N SER A 34 5.06 8.96 -18.12
CA SER A 34 4.48 9.25 -16.81
C SER A 34 3.44 10.38 -16.90
N LEU A 35 3.73 11.44 -17.67
CA LEU A 35 2.76 12.51 -17.94
C LEU A 35 1.54 11.98 -18.70
N THR A 36 1.74 11.13 -19.72
CA THR A 36 0.66 10.49 -20.46
C THR A 36 -0.18 9.61 -19.55
N PHE A 37 0.42 8.76 -18.72
CA PHE A 37 -0.30 7.94 -17.74
C PHE A 37 -1.14 8.78 -16.78
N ASN A 38 -0.59 9.90 -16.31
CA ASN A 38 -1.26 10.79 -15.37
C ASN A 38 -2.47 11.50 -16.00
N ALA A 39 -2.47 11.71 -17.32
CA ALA A 39 -3.57 12.28 -18.07
C ALA A 39 -4.60 11.22 -18.52
N ASN A 40 -4.11 10.09 -19.05
CA ASN A 40 -4.90 8.96 -19.52
C ASN A 40 -4.16 7.64 -19.23
N LEU A 41 -4.75 6.85 -18.33
CA LEU A 41 -4.21 5.58 -17.86
C LEU A 41 -3.86 4.61 -19.01
N GLN A 42 -4.79 4.41 -19.93
CA GLN A 42 -4.67 3.39 -20.98
C GLN A 42 -3.61 3.78 -22.02
N GLU A 43 -3.57 5.06 -22.37
CA GLU A 43 -2.54 5.60 -23.28
C GLU A 43 -1.15 5.53 -22.65
N GLY A 44 -1.00 5.85 -21.36
CA GLY A 44 0.29 5.80 -20.67
C GLY A 44 0.86 4.39 -20.57
N ILE A 45 0.04 3.41 -20.20
CA ILE A 45 0.48 2.00 -20.19
C ILE A 45 0.87 1.56 -21.60
N SER A 46 0.03 1.85 -22.61
CA SER A 46 0.33 1.51 -24.01
C SER A 46 1.62 2.18 -24.50
N TYR A 47 1.88 3.41 -24.09
CA TYR A 47 3.13 4.12 -24.37
C TYR A 47 4.34 3.37 -23.79
N PHE A 48 4.32 3.03 -22.49
CA PHE A 48 5.43 2.31 -21.86
C PHE A 48 5.70 0.94 -22.52
N MET A 49 4.64 0.23 -22.90
CA MET A 49 4.76 -1.08 -23.56
C MET A 49 5.31 -0.96 -24.99
N SER A 50 4.79 -0.02 -25.78
CA SER A 50 5.21 0.18 -27.19
C SER A 50 6.66 0.64 -27.32
N ARG A 51 7.16 1.42 -26.35
CA ARG A 51 8.57 1.82 -26.24
C ARG A 51 9.47 0.71 -25.67
N GLY A 52 8.90 -0.41 -25.25
CA GLY A 52 9.63 -1.53 -24.63
C GLY A 52 10.20 -1.21 -23.24
N ILE A 53 9.73 -0.13 -22.61
CA ILE A 53 10.12 0.31 -21.26
C ILE A 53 9.59 -0.69 -20.22
N LEU A 54 8.34 -1.11 -20.41
CA LEU A 54 7.67 -2.12 -19.62
C LEU A 54 7.29 -3.33 -20.47
N VAL A 55 7.13 -4.45 -19.77
CA VAL A 55 6.55 -5.67 -20.30
C VAL A 55 5.22 -5.86 -19.60
N ASP A 56 4.21 -6.36 -20.33
CA ASP A 56 2.94 -6.72 -19.74
C ASP A 56 3.08 -8.03 -18.93
N HIS A 57 3.72 -7.90 -17.78
CA HIS A 57 3.92 -8.96 -16.82
C HIS A 57 3.69 -8.38 -15.41
N PRO A 58 2.81 -8.98 -14.57
CA PRO A 58 2.36 -8.35 -13.33
C PRO A 58 3.49 -7.95 -12.39
N LYS A 59 4.49 -8.82 -12.21
CA LYS A 59 5.68 -8.55 -11.39
C LYS A 59 6.49 -7.35 -11.85
N GLU A 60 6.60 -7.16 -13.15
CA GLU A 60 7.44 -6.10 -13.72
C GLU A 60 6.73 -4.75 -13.61
N ILE A 61 5.42 -4.74 -13.85
CA ILE A 61 4.57 -3.56 -13.66
C ILE A 61 4.53 -3.18 -12.17
N ALA A 62 4.32 -4.16 -11.28
CA ALA A 62 4.30 -3.92 -9.84
C ALA A 62 5.60 -3.29 -9.33
N LYS A 63 6.76 -3.80 -9.76
CA LYS A 63 8.06 -3.20 -9.41
C LYS A 63 8.19 -1.78 -9.98
N PHE A 64 7.77 -1.55 -11.22
CA PHE A 64 7.81 -0.21 -11.81
C PHE A 64 7.02 0.79 -10.97
N ILE A 65 5.78 0.43 -10.61
CA ILE A 65 4.90 1.24 -9.75
C ILE A 65 5.54 1.45 -8.37
N PHE A 66 6.05 0.38 -7.75
CA PHE A 66 6.61 0.44 -6.39
C PHE A 66 7.84 1.34 -6.27
N TYR A 67 8.66 1.41 -7.31
CA TYR A 67 9.92 2.15 -7.29
C TYR A 67 9.87 3.50 -8.00
N THR A 68 8.69 3.97 -8.42
CA THR A 68 8.51 5.31 -8.97
C THR A 68 7.59 6.16 -8.10
N ARG A 69 7.80 7.48 -8.11
CA ARG A 69 6.90 8.46 -7.47
C ARG A 69 6.23 9.39 -8.48
N MET A 70 6.42 9.12 -9.77
CA MET A 70 6.02 10.02 -10.86
C MET A 70 4.58 9.79 -11.32
N LEU A 71 3.96 8.68 -10.90
CA LEU A 71 2.63 8.29 -11.31
C LEU A 71 1.57 8.88 -10.37
N ASN A 72 0.49 9.38 -10.96
CA ASN A 72 -0.65 9.92 -10.24
C ASN A 72 -1.40 8.79 -9.53
N TRP A 73 -1.60 8.95 -8.23
CA TRP A 73 -2.21 7.92 -7.40
C TRP A 73 -3.68 7.63 -7.77
N LYS A 74 -4.43 8.60 -8.29
CA LYS A 74 -5.83 8.39 -8.72
C LYS A 74 -5.88 7.46 -9.93
N MET A 75 -4.98 7.67 -10.89
CA MET A 75 -4.85 6.78 -12.05
C MET A 75 -4.33 5.40 -11.66
N LEU A 76 -3.35 5.33 -10.75
CA LEU A 76 -2.87 4.06 -10.19
C LEU A 76 -3.98 3.27 -9.50
N ARG A 77 -4.85 3.93 -8.73
CA ARG A 77 -5.98 3.27 -8.07
C ARG A 77 -6.89 2.59 -9.09
N ILE A 78 -7.30 3.31 -10.13
CA ILE A 78 -8.16 2.76 -11.21
C ILE A 78 -7.46 1.57 -11.86
N TYR A 79 -6.18 1.72 -12.18
CA TYR A 79 -5.39 0.64 -12.79
C TYR A 79 -5.28 -0.61 -11.92
N LEU A 80 -5.01 -0.44 -10.62
CA LEU A 80 -4.84 -1.56 -9.68
C LEU A 80 -6.17 -2.24 -9.34
N ASP A 81 -7.29 -1.53 -9.48
CA ASP A 81 -8.63 -2.12 -9.35
C ASP A 81 -8.98 -2.99 -10.57
N GLU A 82 -8.62 -2.55 -11.77
CA GLU A 82 -8.74 -3.34 -13.02
C GLU A 82 -7.74 -4.51 -13.08
N ARG A 83 -6.48 -4.28 -12.67
CA ARG A 83 -5.37 -5.24 -12.71
C ARG A 83 -5.03 -5.76 -11.31
N ARG A 84 -5.95 -6.55 -10.73
CA ARG A 84 -5.79 -7.16 -9.40
C ARG A 84 -4.56 -8.08 -9.30
N ASP A 85 -4.13 -8.67 -10.41
CA ASP A 85 -2.89 -9.44 -10.55
C ASP A 85 -1.63 -8.59 -10.28
N VAL A 86 -1.61 -7.35 -10.77
CA VAL A 86 -0.54 -6.38 -10.49
C VAL A 86 -0.59 -5.94 -9.03
N LEU A 87 -1.78 -5.68 -8.49
CA LEU A 87 -1.96 -5.32 -7.08
C LEU A 87 -1.42 -6.41 -6.14
N ASP A 88 -1.65 -7.69 -6.45
CA ASP A 88 -1.11 -8.80 -5.67
C ASP A 88 0.42 -8.81 -5.63
N GLU A 89 1.07 -8.60 -6.77
CA GLU A 89 2.53 -8.50 -6.82
C GLU A 89 3.05 -7.24 -6.13
N LEU A 90 2.32 -6.12 -6.22
CA LEU A 90 2.67 -4.86 -5.55
C LEU A 90 2.65 -4.99 -4.02
N VAL A 91 1.61 -5.64 -3.48
CA VAL A 91 1.50 -5.89 -2.03
C VAL A 91 2.65 -6.81 -1.57
N LYS A 92 3.03 -7.82 -2.37
CA LYS A 92 4.16 -8.71 -2.05
C LYS A 92 5.53 -8.00 -2.02
N LEU A 93 5.67 -6.83 -2.61
CA LEU A 93 6.92 -6.05 -2.54
C LEU A 93 7.12 -5.36 -1.17
N HIS A 94 6.04 -5.16 -0.42
CA HIS A 94 6.14 -4.57 0.92
C HIS A 94 6.75 -5.57 1.91
N ASN A 95 7.70 -5.12 2.72
CA ASN A 95 8.27 -5.92 3.81
C ASN A 95 7.83 -5.36 5.16
N PHE A 96 6.96 -6.09 5.86
CA PHE A 96 6.43 -5.71 7.17
C PHE A 96 7.06 -6.49 8.33
N SER A 97 8.16 -7.22 8.08
CA SER A 97 8.82 -7.99 9.14
C SER A 97 9.32 -7.06 10.26
N ASN A 98 9.09 -7.47 11.50
CA ASN A 98 9.45 -6.72 12.72
C ASN A 98 8.78 -5.33 12.83
N GLN A 99 7.75 -5.06 12.03
CA GLN A 99 7.00 -3.82 12.14
C GLN A 99 5.77 -4.00 13.04
N PHE A 100 5.51 -3.00 13.87
CA PHE A 100 4.27 -2.95 14.62
C PHE A 100 3.09 -2.67 13.67
N LEU A 101 1.95 -3.34 13.87
CA LEU A 101 0.82 -3.34 12.92
C LEU A 101 0.37 -1.94 12.46
N PRO A 102 0.15 -0.94 13.35
CA PRO A 102 -0.23 0.41 12.92
C PRO A 102 0.83 1.12 12.08
N ASN A 103 2.12 0.82 12.30
CA ASN A 103 3.22 1.42 11.53
C ASN A 103 3.27 0.81 10.13
N ALA A 104 3.15 -0.52 10.04
CA ALA A 104 3.05 -1.22 8.75
C ALA A 104 1.85 -0.74 7.92
N LEU A 105 0.69 -0.54 8.57
CA LEU A 105 -0.52 -0.07 7.90
C LEU A 105 -0.37 1.38 7.40
N ARG A 106 0.28 2.26 8.19
CA ARG A 106 0.63 3.62 7.75
C ARG A 106 1.56 3.62 6.54
N ASP A 107 2.60 2.80 6.57
CA ASP A 107 3.58 2.73 5.50
C ASP A 107 2.94 2.20 4.21
N PHE A 108 2.05 1.21 4.33
CA PHE A 108 1.26 0.68 3.23
C PHE A 108 0.37 1.75 2.58
N PHE A 109 -0.43 2.48 3.38
CA PHE A 109 -1.30 3.53 2.84
C PHE A 109 -0.53 4.77 2.37
N ARG A 110 0.64 5.07 2.90
CA ARG A 110 1.52 6.12 2.35
C ARG A 110 1.99 5.79 0.94
N HIS A 111 2.16 4.51 0.63
CA HIS A 111 2.65 4.06 -0.67
C HIS A 111 1.54 3.87 -1.70
N ILE A 112 0.43 3.23 -1.32
CA ILE A 112 -0.68 2.91 -2.24
C ILE A 112 -1.73 4.03 -2.29
N HIS A 113 -1.66 4.99 -1.36
CA HIS A 113 -2.69 5.99 -1.09
C HIS A 113 -4.01 5.36 -0.63
N ALA A 114 -4.42 5.68 0.61
CA ALA A 114 -5.70 5.23 1.11
C ALA A 114 -6.84 5.82 0.26
N PRO A 115 -7.89 5.04 -0.05
CA PRO A 115 -9.10 5.58 -0.67
C PRO A 115 -9.78 6.59 0.26
N GLU A 116 -10.19 7.73 -0.29
CA GLU A 116 -10.96 8.76 0.44
C GLU A 116 -12.33 8.22 0.89
N GLU A 117 -12.94 7.35 0.07
CA GLU A 117 -14.22 6.71 0.34
C GLU A 117 -14.03 5.31 0.92
N ARG A 118 -14.84 5.01 1.95
CA ARG A 118 -14.98 3.64 2.45
C ARG A 118 -15.80 2.84 1.42
N GLY A 119 -15.18 1.86 0.78
CA GLY A 119 -15.83 1.01 -0.21
C GLY A 119 -15.03 -0.26 -0.50
N GLU A 120 -15.52 -1.06 -1.45
CA GLU A 120 -14.98 -2.39 -1.80
C GLU A 120 -13.46 -2.41 -2.01
N TYR A 121 -12.92 -1.36 -2.62
CA TYR A 121 -11.49 -1.24 -2.87
C TYR A 121 -10.66 -1.13 -1.59
N LEU A 122 -11.13 -0.36 -0.58
CA LEU A 122 -10.46 -0.29 0.72
C LEU A 122 -10.49 -1.67 1.41
N GLU A 123 -11.60 -2.39 1.34
CA GLU A 123 -11.72 -3.73 1.91
C GLU A 123 -10.73 -4.70 1.24
N THR A 124 -10.61 -4.61 -0.08
CA THR A 124 -9.65 -5.38 -0.88
C THR A 124 -8.21 -5.09 -0.46
N LEU A 125 -7.85 -3.82 -0.28
CA LEU A 125 -6.52 -3.41 0.18
C LEU A 125 -6.20 -3.95 1.58
N ILE A 126 -7.12 -3.79 2.53
CA ILE A 126 -6.93 -4.27 3.91
C ILE A 126 -6.83 -5.80 3.94
N THR A 127 -7.62 -6.50 3.13
CA THR A 127 -7.53 -7.96 3.00
C THR A 127 -6.14 -8.38 2.54
N LYS A 128 -5.66 -7.84 1.41
CA LYS A 128 -4.34 -8.17 0.88
C LYS A 128 -3.21 -7.78 1.85
N PHE A 129 -3.33 -6.62 2.50
CA PHE A 129 -2.40 -6.19 3.54
C PHE A 129 -2.34 -7.18 4.70
N SER A 130 -3.50 -7.64 5.18
CA SER A 130 -3.58 -8.55 6.34
C SER A 130 -2.88 -9.89 6.06
N HIS A 131 -3.12 -10.46 4.88
CA HIS A 131 -2.39 -11.66 4.45
C HIS A 131 -0.88 -11.42 4.36
N ARG A 132 -0.46 -10.29 3.79
CA ARG A 132 0.96 -9.95 3.66
C ARG A 132 1.63 -9.71 5.02
N PHE A 133 0.95 -9.02 5.93
CA PHE A 133 1.46 -8.76 7.27
C PHE A 133 1.71 -10.06 8.04
N CYS A 134 0.76 -11.00 8.01
CA CYS A 134 0.93 -12.33 8.60
C CYS A 134 2.07 -13.13 7.92
N ALA A 135 2.17 -13.09 6.59
CA ALA A 135 3.24 -13.77 5.86
C ALA A 135 4.64 -13.22 6.20
N CYS A 136 4.75 -11.92 6.48
CA CYS A 136 6.00 -11.28 6.92
C CYS A 136 6.33 -11.54 8.41
N ASN A 137 5.34 -11.95 9.21
CA ASN A 137 5.47 -12.09 10.67
C ASN A 137 4.91 -13.45 11.16
N PRO A 138 5.47 -14.59 10.71
CA PRO A 138 4.94 -15.92 11.03
C PRO A 138 4.92 -16.22 12.53
N THR A 139 5.88 -15.68 13.29
CA THR A 139 5.96 -15.83 14.74
C THR A 139 4.75 -15.23 15.45
N LEU A 140 4.26 -14.06 15.02
CA LEU A 140 3.04 -13.44 15.58
C LEU A 140 1.80 -14.29 15.30
N VAL A 141 1.75 -14.95 14.14
CA VAL A 141 0.64 -15.85 13.80
C VAL A 141 0.65 -17.09 14.71
N GLN A 142 1.82 -17.66 14.95
CA GLN A 142 1.97 -18.91 15.72
C GLN A 142 1.87 -18.70 17.23
N GLU A 143 2.54 -17.68 17.77
CA GLU A 143 2.65 -17.47 19.22
C GLU A 143 1.51 -16.61 19.78
N VAL A 144 1.05 -15.62 19.02
CA VAL A 144 0.00 -14.66 19.45
C VAL A 144 -1.36 -14.99 18.85
N GLY A 145 -1.44 -15.99 17.94
CA GLY A 145 -2.69 -16.38 17.28
C GLY A 145 -3.23 -15.32 16.32
N LEU A 146 -2.36 -14.43 15.82
CA LEU A 146 -2.75 -13.29 14.99
C LEU A 146 -3.02 -13.72 13.54
N SER A 147 -4.21 -14.27 13.28
CA SER A 147 -4.64 -14.71 11.95
C SER A 147 -4.87 -13.53 10.98
N PRO A 148 -4.85 -13.76 9.65
CA PRO A 148 -5.19 -12.71 8.67
C PRO A 148 -6.55 -12.05 8.94
N ASP A 149 -7.56 -12.81 9.36
CA ASP A 149 -8.88 -12.28 9.71
C ASP A 149 -8.83 -11.38 10.94
N ALA A 150 -8.05 -11.76 11.95
CA ALA A 150 -7.83 -10.93 13.13
C ALA A 150 -7.12 -9.62 12.75
N VAL A 151 -6.07 -9.69 11.91
CA VAL A 151 -5.37 -8.50 11.40
C VAL A 151 -6.31 -7.60 10.61
N TYR A 152 -7.19 -8.16 9.78
CA TYR A 152 -8.19 -7.41 9.03
C TYR A 152 -9.10 -6.59 9.95
N VAL A 153 -9.67 -7.24 10.97
CA VAL A 153 -10.54 -6.57 11.96
C VAL A 153 -9.79 -5.50 12.76
N LEU A 154 -8.53 -5.77 13.13
CA LEU A 154 -7.68 -4.80 13.79
C LEU A 154 -7.41 -3.58 12.90
N CYS A 155 -7.09 -3.78 11.62
CA CYS A 155 -6.85 -2.69 10.68
C CYS A 155 -8.08 -1.79 10.55
N TYR A 156 -9.27 -2.37 10.43
CA TYR A 156 -10.52 -1.60 10.45
C TYR A 156 -10.72 -0.82 11.74
N SER A 157 -10.47 -1.46 12.89
CA SER A 157 -10.57 -0.82 14.19
C SER A 157 -9.61 0.39 14.28
N LEU A 158 -8.38 0.24 13.78
CA LEU A 158 -7.38 1.31 13.74
C LEU A 158 -7.79 2.47 12.85
N ILE A 159 -8.37 2.20 11.67
CA ILE A 159 -8.87 3.23 10.75
C ILE A 159 -10.05 3.98 11.40
N LEU A 160 -10.99 3.26 12.02
CA LEU A 160 -12.12 3.88 12.72
C LEU A 160 -11.66 4.74 13.89
N LEU A 161 -10.72 4.26 14.70
CA LEU A 161 -10.11 5.02 15.78
C LEU A 161 -9.39 6.27 15.26
N SER A 162 -8.62 6.12 14.17
CA SER A 162 -7.92 7.22 13.53
C SER A 162 -8.87 8.33 13.09
N ILE A 163 -10.03 7.98 12.53
CA ILE A 163 -11.04 8.94 12.09
C ILE A 163 -11.77 9.57 13.29
N ASP A 164 -12.08 8.77 14.31
CA ASP A 164 -12.72 9.24 15.54
C ASP A 164 -11.86 10.30 16.25
N LEU A 165 -10.57 10.02 16.45
CA LEU A 165 -9.66 10.86 17.21
C LEU A 165 -9.43 12.23 16.55
N THR A 166 -9.50 12.32 15.23
CA THR A 166 -9.10 13.53 14.51
C THR A 166 -10.26 14.31 13.89
N SER A 167 -11.42 13.67 13.71
CA SER A 167 -12.61 14.34 13.20
C SER A 167 -13.04 15.47 14.16
N PRO A 168 -13.12 16.74 13.72
CA PRO A 168 -13.57 17.84 14.57
C PRO A 168 -15.05 17.71 14.97
N HIS A 169 -15.82 16.87 14.26
CA HIS A 169 -17.24 16.63 14.54
C HIS A 169 -17.46 15.69 15.73
N VAL A 170 -16.45 14.89 16.11
CA VAL A 170 -16.54 14.00 17.27
C VAL A 170 -16.11 14.76 18.52
N LYS A 171 -17.10 15.13 19.36
CA LYS A 171 -16.84 15.84 20.63
C LYS A 171 -16.28 14.93 21.71
N ASN A 172 -16.83 13.72 21.83
CA ASN A 172 -16.42 12.73 22.81
C ASN A 172 -15.60 11.65 22.10
N LYS A 173 -14.28 11.78 22.18
CA LYS A 173 -13.33 10.86 21.55
C LYS A 173 -13.37 9.50 22.25
N MET A 174 -13.19 8.43 21.47
CA MET A 174 -13.12 7.06 21.98
C MET A 174 -11.97 6.94 22.98
N SER A 175 -12.28 6.54 24.21
CA SER A 175 -11.26 6.26 25.22
C SER A 175 -10.54 4.94 24.93
N LYS A 176 -9.32 4.79 25.45
CA LYS A 176 -8.55 3.53 25.37
C LYS A 176 -9.36 2.32 25.85
N ARG A 177 -10.09 2.47 26.95
CA ARG A 177 -10.94 1.41 27.51
C ARG A 177 -12.07 1.02 26.57
N GLU A 178 -12.71 1.99 25.91
CA GLU A 178 -13.76 1.71 24.93
C GLU A 178 -13.20 1.03 23.69
N PHE A 179 -12.05 1.48 23.20
CA PHE A 179 -11.37 0.85 22.06
C PHE A 179 -11.04 -0.62 22.36
N ILE A 180 -10.38 -0.90 23.49
CA ILE A 180 -10.05 -2.28 23.90
C ILE A 180 -11.31 -3.15 23.95
N ARG A 181 -12.38 -2.66 24.60
CA ARG A 181 -13.65 -3.38 24.70
C ARG A 181 -14.26 -3.66 23.33
N ASN A 182 -14.30 -2.68 22.43
CA ASN A 182 -14.94 -2.80 21.12
C ASN A 182 -14.15 -3.74 20.21
N THR A 183 -12.82 -3.59 20.16
CA THR A 183 -11.94 -4.40 19.31
C THR A 183 -11.88 -5.85 19.75
N ARG A 184 -11.86 -6.15 21.06
CA ARG A 184 -11.87 -7.55 21.55
C ARG A 184 -13.19 -8.27 21.30
N ARG A 185 -14.31 -7.54 21.18
CA ARG A 185 -15.59 -8.14 20.74
C ARG A 185 -15.55 -8.58 19.28
N ALA A 186 -14.80 -7.85 18.45
CA ALA A 186 -14.70 -8.11 17.02
C ALA A 186 -13.57 -9.11 16.68
N ALA A 187 -12.46 -9.08 17.41
CA ALA A 187 -11.32 -9.98 17.24
C ALA A 187 -11.07 -10.73 18.56
N GLN A 188 -11.56 -11.97 18.63
CA GLN A 188 -11.41 -12.83 19.80
C GLN A 188 -9.96 -13.32 19.92
N ASN A 189 -9.55 -13.70 21.13
CA ASN A 189 -8.22 -14.24 21.46
C ASN A 189 -7.03 -13.27 21.36
N ILE A 190 -7.27 -11.96 21.28
CA ILE A 190 -6.22 -10.95 21.35
C ILE A 190 -6.11 -10.39 22.78
N SER A 191 -4.88 -10.21 23.28
CA SER A 191 -4.62 -9.66 24.61
C SER A 191 -5.03 -8.19 24.73
N GLU A 192 -5.50 -7.80 25.91
CA GLU A 192 -5.87 -6.40 26.19
C GLU A 192 -4.68 -5.47 26.06
N ASP A 193 -3.50 -5.89 26.51
CA ASP A 193 -2.27 -5.12 26.42
C ASP A 193 -1.90 -4.81 24.98
N PHE A 194 -1.98 -5.80 24.09
CA PHE A 194 -1.69 -5.59 22.67
C PHE A 194 -2.64 -4.57 22.05
N VAL A 195 -3.95 -4.71 22.27
CA VAL A 195 -4.95 -3.75 21.79
C VAL A 195 -4.77 -2.37 22.43
N GLY A 196 -4.34 -2.32 23.69
CA GLY A 196 -3.96 -1.08 24.36
C GLY A 196 -2.79 -0.38 23.68
N HIS A 197 -1.74 -1.11 23.30
CA HIS A 197 -0.60 -0.57 22.56
C HIS A 197 -0.98 -0.09 21.16
N LEU A 198 -1.94 -0.75 20.50
CA LEU A 198 -2.51 -0.26 19.24
C LEU A 198 -3.14 1.13 19.40
N TYR A 199 -3.94 1.33 20.45
CA TYR A 199 -4.54 2.62 20.77
C TYR A 199 -3.49 3.69 21.03
N ASP A 200 -2.53 3.41 21.92
CA ASP A 200 -1.48 4.35 22.29
C ASP A 200 -0.69 4.82 21.06
N ASN A 201 -0.42 3.90 20.14
CA ASN A 201 0.28 4.23 18.91
C ASN A 201 -0.53 5.17 17.99
N ILE A 202 -1.85 4.97 17.85
CA ILE A 202 -2.68 5.92 17.07
C ILE A 202 -2.77 7.26 17.78
N TYR A 203 -2.93 7.27 19.10
CA TYR A 203 -3.03 8.48 19.89
C TYR A 203 -1.75 9.33 19.83
N LEU A 204 -0.57 8.70 19.89
CA LEU A 204 0.72 9.40 19.92
C LEU A 204 1.25 9.79 18.54
N ILE A 205 1.14 8.90 17.55
CA ILE A 205 1.72 9.12 16.21
C ILE A 205 0.70 9.78 15.27
N GLY A 206 -0.58 9.58 15.52
CA GLY A 206 -1.66 10.11 14.68
C GLY A 206 -2.10 9.14 13.58
N HIS A 207 -2.62 9.74 12.51
CA HIS A 207 -3.45 9.06 11.51
C HIS A 207 -2.82 7.85 10.83
N VAL A 208 -3.66 6.89 10.47
CA VAL A 208 -3.28 5.71 9.69
C VAL A 208 -3.59 5.86 8.20
N ALA A 209 -4.75 6.44 7.90
CA ALA A 209 -5.19 6.80 6.57
C ALA A 209 -5.55 8.30 6.60
N ALA A 210 -5.04 9.04 5.61
CA ALA A 210 -5.34 10.45 5.37
C ALA A 210 -6.27 10.55 4.15
#